data_AF-A0A926AQU8-F1
#
_entry.id   AF-A0A926AQU8-F1
#
_cell.length_a   1.000
_cell.length_b   1.000
_cell.length_c   1.000
_cell.angle_alpha   90.00
_cell.angle_beta   90.00
_cell.angle_gamma   90.00
#
_symmetry.space_group_name_H-M   'P 1'
#
loop_
_entity.id
_entity.type
_entity.pdbx_description
1 polymer ?
#
loop_
_entity_poly.entity_id
_entity_poly.type
_entity_poly.pdbx_seq_one_letter_code
_entity_poly.pdbx_strand_id
1 'polypeptide(L)'
;EEELNINLLKLFLQKCHEKNWVAPPEFVVRLLNLAKDKKYKSLQKQLFMLTGKRGEWLAQFKPDWNFVQATDYAKVWDEGKGQERLEMFVDLRKADPAKARQLLQKTWQQEAYNTKTALVNSFKNKLSQEDEPFLQQIFEEIQIARTKKKDVYADLLKTVVDLLLSLPDSALSKEIEGKIKGYVTLKSEKKLLGLVNNKTWVLDLPEKEDGFFNTENMCKRLGFDGVSRKISTHTDIESWADELIKYINPQSWKQILQVNTEEVIKIFLDNPGFTKEQKKTTISLFSEALELAVCRFKDYEFAKLLNQTRFVPDLFSLLNQDDMMRLKEEIDINIRDFSQVFLQERFKTFSLDFTQFIMKYFHKQTTVNHFFYEHRITDFISQAITFIHPDFVKEVAYMPYESQKDWEKQQWQQNIAAPMQKMAAIRQEIEKL
;
A
#
# COMPACT_ATOMS: atom_id res chain seq x y z
N GLU A 1 -28.59 19.22 12.45
CA GLU A 1 -28.04 17.95 11.92
C GLU A 1 -26.54 18.08 11.91
N GLU A 2 -25.85 17.42 12.83
CA GLU A 2 -24.39 17.41 12.81
C GLU A 2 -23.91 16.39 11.80
N GLU A 3 -22.88 16.76 11.06
CA GLU A 3 -22.27 15.90 10.06
C GLU A 3 -21.65 14.67 10.75
N LEU A 4 -22.04 13.47 10.31
CA LEU A 4 -21.52 12.23 10.87
C LEU A 4 -20.04 12.06 10.52
N ASN A 5 -19.22 11.80 11.54
CA ASN A 5 -17.84 11.36 11.33
C ASN A 5 -17.86 9.95 10.71
N ILE A 6 -17.32 9.83 9.49
CA ILE A 6 -17.35 8.57 8.72
C ILE A 6 -16.53 7.45 9.38
N ASN A 7 -15.45 7.78 10.08
CA ASN A 7 -14.58 6.81 10.73
C ASN A 7 -15.24 6.23 11.99
N LEU A 8 -15.91 7.08 12.78
CA LEU A 8 -16.73 6.63 13.91
C LEU A 8 -17.95 5.83 13.44
N LEU A 9 -18.59 6.24 12.34
CA LEU A 9 -19.67 5.46 11.74
C LEU A 9 -19.18 4.07 11.29
N LYS A 10 -18.01 3.99 10.63
CA LYS A 10 -17.37 2.72 10.27
C LYS A 10 -17.15 1.83 11.50
N LEU A 11 -16.60 2.39 12.58
CA LEU A 11 -16.39 1.68 13.85
C LEU A 11 -17.71 1.17 14.45
N PHE A 12 -18.74 2.02 14.49
CA PHE A 12 -20.07 1.64 14.98
C PHE A 12 -20.69 0.51 14.17
N LEU A 13 -20.62 0.59 12.84
CA LEU A 13 -21.14 -0.45 11.95
C LEU A 13 -20.40 -1.77 12.15
N GLN A 14 -19.07 -1.72 12.31
CA GLN A 14 -18.27 -2.91 12.61
C GLN A 14 -18.75 -3.60 13.89
N LYS A 15 -18.90 -2.84 15.00
CA LYS A 15 -19.40 -3.35 16.28
C LYS A 15 -20.79 -3.96 16.18
N CYS A 16 -21.70 -3.31 15.46
CA CYS A 16 -23.03 -3.86 15.22
C CYS A 16 -22.99 -5.19 14.44
N HIS A 17 -22.14 -5.29 13.41
CA HIS A 17 -21.99 -6.50 12.60
C HIS A 17 -21.37 -7.65 13.40
N GLU A 18 -20.37 -7.38 14.23
CA GLU A 18 -19.77 -8.37 15.14
C GLU A 18 -20.81 -9.01 16.09
N LYS A 19 -21.87 -8.26 16.44
CA LYS A 19 -22.98 -8.72 17.27
C LYS A 19 -24.21 -9.22 16.50
N ASN A 20 -24.17 -9.22 15.17
CA ASN A 20 -25.32 -9.51 14.30
C ASN A 20 -26.56 -8.66 14.62
N TRP A 21 -26.36 -7.40 15.01
CA TRP A 21 -27.45 -6.48 15.32
C TRP A 21 -28.13 -5.96 14.07
N VAL A 22 -29.41 -5.62 14.21
CA VAL A 22 -30.23 -4.98 13.19
C VAL A 22 -30.83 -3.72 13.80
N ALA A 23 -30.89 -2.64 13.02
CA ALA A 23 -31.43 -1.38 13.46
C ALA A 23 -32.93 -1.47 13.82
N PRO A 24 -33.38 -0.70 14.83
CA PRO A 24 -34.80 -0.52 15.09
C PRO A 24 -35.55 0.00 13.85
N PRO A 25 -36.84 -0.37 13.66
CA PRO A 25 -37.61 -0.03 12.46
C PRO A 25 -37.59 1.45 12.07
N GLU A 26 -37.62 2.35 13.05
CA GLU A 26 -37.61 3.80 12.88
C GLU A 26 -36.33 4.35 12.24
N PHE A 27 -35.21 3.61 12.30
CA PHE A 27 -33.94 4.02 11.68
C PHE A 27 -33.73 3.44 10.28
N VAL A 28 -34.55 2.49 9.83
CA VAL A 28 -34.33 1.76 8.58
C VAL A 28 -34.30 2.71 7.37
N VAL A 29 -35.29 3.59 7.22
CA VAL A 29 -35.34 4.55 6.10
C VAL A 29 -34.16 5.51 6.13
N ARG A 30 -33.74 5.94 7.34
CA ARG A 30 -32.59 6.83 7.51
C ARG A 30 -31.29 6.14 7.07
N LEU A 31 -31.09 4.87 7.44
CA LEU A 31 -29.93 4.09 7.04
C LEU A 31 -29.91 3.83 5.53
N LEU A 32 -31.06 3.55 4.91
CA LEU A 32 -31.14 3.40 3.44
C LEU A 32 -30.80 4.71 2.71
N ASN A 33 -31.25 5.85 3.22
CA ASN A 33 -30.89 7.16 2.66
C ASN A 33 -29.40 7.49 2.88
N LEU A 34 -28.83 7.14 4.03
CA LEU A 34 -27.39 7.27 4.28
C LEU A 34 -26.59 6.40 3.31
N ALA A 35 -27.00 5.14 3.09
CA ALA A 35 -26.37 4.23 2.16
C ALA A 35 -26.44 4.71 0.69
N LYS A 36 -27.44 5.53 0.35
CA LYS A 36 -27.57 6.16 -0.98
C LYS A 36 -26.55 7.27 -1.22
N ASP A 37 -26.21 8.02 -0.18
CA ASP A 37 -25.35 9.18 -0.28
C ASP A 37 -23.95 8.78 -0.74
N LYS A 38 -23.44 9.47 -1.76
CA LYS A 38 -22.11 9.23 -2.34
C LYS A 38 -21.01 9.31 -1.27
N LYS A 39 -21.20 10.15 -0.25
CA LYS A 39 -20.26 10.29 0.86
C LYS A 39 -20.05 8.97 1.63
N TYR A 40 -21.08 8.15 1.77
CA TYR A 40 -21.01 6.89 2.51
C TYR A 40 -20.95 5.66 1.59
N LYS A 41 -20.57 5.83 0.32
CA LYS A 41 -20.51 4.74 -0.67
C LYS A 41 -19.61 3.58 -0.20
N SER A 42 -18.50 3.89 0.48
CA SER A 42 -17.60 2.87 1.06
C SER A 42 -18.22 2.06 2.20
N LEU A 43 -19.23 2.61 2.89
CA LEU A 43 -19.97 1.99 3.99
C LEU A 43 -21.34 1.45 3.54
N GLN A 44 -21.72 1.62 2.28
CA GLN A 44 -23.05 1.31 1.75
C GLN A 44 -23.50 -0.11 2.09
N LYS A 45 -22.63 -1.11 1.90
CA LYS A 45 -22.92 -2.51 2.22
C LYS A 45 -23.19 -2.71 3.72
N GLN A 46 -22.35 -2.12 4.56
CA GLN A 46 -22.46 -2.24 6.02
C GLN A 46 -23.72 -1.53 6.55
N LEU A 47 -24.05 -0.36 5.99
CA LEU A 47 -25.27 0.38 6.29
C LEU A 47 -26.52 -0.41 5.88
N PHE A 48 -26.52 -1.02 4.69
CA PHE A 48 -27.64 -1.82 4.23
C PHE A 48 -27.82 -3.09 5.07
N MET A 49 -26.74 -3.83 5.39
CA MET A 49 -26.83 -5.03 6.22
C MET A 49 -27.49 -4.74 7.58
N LEU A 50 -27.22 -3.57 8.17
CA LEU A 50 -27.83 -3.15 9.44
C LEU A 50 -29.36 -2.97 9.36
N THR A 51 -29.94 -2.81 8.18
CA THR A 51 -31.41 -2.68 8.00
C THR A 51 -32.15 -4.02 8.07
N GLY A 52 -31.43 -5.14 7.93
CA GLY A 52 -31.97 -6.49 7.93
C GLY A 52 -33.09 -6.71 6.92
N LYS A 53 -33.99 -7.65 7.22
CA LYS A 53 -35.10 -8.04 6.33
C LYS A 53 -36.09 -6.91 6.02
N ARG A 54 -36.21 -5.90 6.89
CA ARG A 54 -37.08 -4.75 6.65
C ARG A 54 -36.53 -3.84 5.56
N GLY A 55 -35.22 -3.60 5.56
CA GLY A 55 -34.60 -2.83 4.47
C GLY A 55 -34.55 -3.60 3.16
N GLU A 56 -34.32 -4.92 3.19
CA GLU A 56 -34.47 -5.79 2.01
C GLU A 56 -35.87 -5.68 1.41
N TRP A 57 -36.92 -5.75 2.24
CA TRP A 57 -38.31 -5.60 1.80
C TRP A 57 -38.58 -4.21 1.23
N LEU A 58 -38.14 -3.14 1.91
CA LEU A 58 -38.32 -1.76 1.42
C LEU A 58 -37.58 -1.49 0.10
N ALA A 59 -36.40 -2.09 -0.10
CA ALA A 59 -35.62 -1.93 -1.31
C ALA A 59 -36.32 -2.47 -2.57
N GLN A 60 -37.28 -3.40 -2.42
CA GLN A 60 -38.09 -3.91 -3.53
C GLN A 60 -39.01 -2.83 -4.12
N PHE A 61 -39.41 -1.84 -3.32
CA PHE A 61 -40.33 -0.77 -3.75
C PHE A 61 -39.60 0.46 -4.29
N LYS A 62 -38.30 0.60 -4.02
CA LYS A 62 -37.50 1.74 -4.44
C LYS A 62 -36.13 1.27 -4.96
N PRO A 63 -35.90 1.25 -6.29
CA PRO A 63 -34.67 0.76 -6.90
C PRO A 63 -33.40 1.44 -6.36
N ASP A 64 -33.49 2.72 -6.00
CA ASP A 64 -32.40 3.49 -5.39
C ASP A 64 -31.89 2.93 -4.06
N TRP A 65 -32.63 2.02 -3.41
CA TRP A 65 -32.28 1.38 -2.15
C TRP A 65 -31.82 -0.07 -2.30
N ASN A 66 -31.78 -0.58 -3.54
CA ASN A 66 -31.29 -1.92 -3.83
C ASN A 66 -29.76 -1.94 -3.88
N PHE A 67 -29.13 -1.71 -2.73
CA PHE A 67 -27.66 -1.64 -2.60
C PHE A 67 -26.99 -2.99 -2.49
N VAL A 68 -27.76 -3.99 -2.09
CA VAL A 68 -27.31 -5.36 -1.92
C VAL A 68 -28.19 -6.17 -2.85
N GLN A 69 -27.67 -6.41 -4.06
CA GLN A 69 -27.89 -7.74 -4.61
C GLN A 69 -27.37 -8.69 -3.53
N ALA A 70 -28.29 -9.30 -2.78
CA ALA A 70 -28.00 -10.35 -1.82
C ALA A 70 -27.03 -11.30 -2.52
N THR A 71 -25.79 -11.36 -2.05
CA THR A 71 -24.71 -11.95 -2.82
C THR A 71 -24.78 -13.46 -2.67
N ASP A 72 -25.76 -14.05 -3.34
CA ASP A 72 -25.53 -15.33 -3.97
C ASP A 72 -24.42 -15.10 -4.98
N TYR A 73 -23.18 -15.26 -4.52
CA TYR A 73 -21.97 -15.10 -5.33
C TYR A 73 -22.07 -15.91 -6.62
N ALA A 74 -22.75 -17.07 -6.61
CA ALA A 74 -22.98 -17.85 -7.81
C ALA A 74 -23.93 -17.12 -8.76
N LYS A 75 -25.07 -16.64 -8.27
CA LYS A 75 -26.03 -15.88 -9.08
C LYS A 75 -25.42 -14.62 -9.71
N VAL A 76 -24.67 -13.83 -8.96
CA VAL A 76 -24.03 -12.60 -9.49
C VAL A 76 -22.93 -12.95 -10.50
N TRP A 77 -22.23 -14.07 -10.31
CA TRP A 77 -21.23 -14.53 -11.27
C TRP A 77 -21.85 -14.97 -12.58
N ASP A 78 -22.99 -15.68 -12.50
CA ASP A 78 -23.67 -16.29 -13.64
C ASP A 78 -24.53 -15.26 -14.42
N GLU A 79 -25.19 -14.32 -13.73
CA GLU A 79 -26.16 -13.38 -14.32
C GLU A 79 -25.63 -11.93 -14.42
N GLY A 80 -24.58 -11.58 -13.67
CA GLY A 80 -24.09 -10.21 -13.52
C GLY A 80 -23.32 -9.69 -14.73
N LYS A 81 -23.38 -8.37 -14.96
CA LYS A 81 -22.59 -7.71 -16.01
C LYS A 81 -21.14 -7.50 -15.55
N GLY A 82 -20.22 -7.24 -16.50
CA GLY A 82 -18.77 -7.23 -16.25
C GLY A 82 -18.30 -6.47 -14.99
N GLN A 83 -18.80 -5.25 -14.77
CA GLN A 83 -18.42 -4.44 -13.59
C GLN A 83 -18.98 -5.03 -12.28
N GLU A 84 -20.24 -5.48 -12.27
CA GLU A 84 -20.88 -6.10 -11.10
C GLU A 84 -20.16 -7.40 -10.71
N ARG A 85 -19.78 -8.18 -11.73
CA ARG A 85 -19.03 -9.42 -11.57
C ARG A 85 -17.62 -9.18 -11.01
N LEU A 86 -16.95 -8.13 -11.46
CA LEU A 86 -15.62 -7.74 -10.95
C LEU A 86 -15.69 -7.28 -9.49
N GLU A 87 -16.64 -6.41 -9.15
CA GLU A 87 -16.84 -5.92 -7.78
C GLU A 87 -17.13 -7.07 -6.82
N MET A 88 -18.00 -7.99 -7.23
CA MET A 88 -18.28 -9.22 -6.50
C MET A 88 -17.03 -10.08 -6.32
N PHE A 89 -16.23 -10.27 -7.37
CA PHE A 89 -15.00 -11.06 -7.31
C PHE A 89 -13.98 -10.45 -6.36
N VAL A 90 -13.83 -9.12 -6.35
CA VAL A 90 -12.95 -8.41 -5.42
C VAL A 90 -13.40 -8.63 -3.98
N ASP A 91 -14.71 -8.54 -3.71
CA ASP A 91 -15.29 -8.85 -2.41
C ASP A 91 -15.01 -10.30 -1.97
N LEU A 92 -15.24 -11.26 -2.88
CA LEU A 92 -14.94 -12.67 -2.62
C LEU A 92 -13.45 -12.89 -2.38
N ARG A 93 -12.57 -12.27 -3.16
CA ARG A 93 -11.11 -12.38 -3.01
C ARG A 93 -10.60 -11.85 -1.67
N LYS A 94 -11.24 -10.78 -1.16
CA LYS A 94 -10.96 -10.23 0.18
C LYS A 94 -11.49 -11.14 1.29
N ALA A 95 -12.64 -11.78 1.11
CA ALA A 95 -13.25 -12.65 2.11
C ALA A 95 -12.60 -14.06 2.14
N ASP A 96 -12.56 -14.73 0.99
CA ASP A 96 -12.10 -16.11 0.78
C ASP A 96 -11.25 -16.21 -0.50
N PRO A 97 -9.92 -15.98 -0.39
CA PRO A 97 -8.95 -16.13 -1.47
C PRO A 97 -9.06 -17.44 -2.27
N ALA A 98 -9.24 -18.56 -1.57
CA ALA A 98 -9.23 -19.89 -2.16
C ALA A 98 -10.48 -20.10 -3.02
N LYS A 99 -11.65 -19.71 -2.51
CA LYS A 99 -12.91 -19.80 -3.26
C LYS A 99 -12.92 -18.89 -4.49
N ALA A 100 -12.38 -17.67 -4.38
CA ALA A 100 -12.21 -16.77 -5.52
C ALA A 100 -11.31 -17.38 -6.60
N ARG A 101 -10.14 -17.93 -6.22
CA ARG A 101 -9.22 -18.60 -7.13
C ARG A 101 -9.89 -19.79 -7.84
N GLN A 102 -10.57 -20.65 -7.10
CA GLN A 102 -11.29 -21.80 -7.67
C GLN A 102 -12.40 -21.37 -8.65
N LEU A 103 -13.12 -20.30 -8.34
CA LEU A 103 -14.17 -19.76 -9.20
C LEU A 103 -13.60 -19.26 -10.54
N LEU A 104 -12.50 -18.50 -10.49
CA LEU A 104 -11.85 -18.02 -11.70
C LEU A 104 -11.21 -19.16 -12.50
N GLN A 105 -10.57 -20.13 -11.85
CA GLN A 105 -10.02 -21.31 -12.51
C GLN A 105 -11.07 -22.05 -13.35
N LYS A 106 -12.28 -22.24 -12.82
CA LYS A 106 -13.38 -22.94 -13.52
C LYS A 106 -13.90 -22.19 -14.74
N THR A 107 -13.87 -20.87 -14.72
CA THR A 107 -14.45 -20.03 -15.78
C THR A 107 -13.41 -19.38 -16.69
N TRP A 108 -12.11 -19.56 -16.39
CA TRP A 108 -11.01 -18.88 -17.05
C TRP A 108 -11.07 -18.93 -18.58
N GLN A 109 -11.39 -20.09 -19.16
CA GLN A 109 -11.42 -20.25 -20.62
C GLN A 109 -12.61 -19.53 -21.29
N GLN A 110 -13.63 -19.16 -20.54
CA GLN A 110 -14.84 -18.48 -21.02
C GLN A 110 -14.70 -16.96 -20.95
N GLU A 111 -13.69 -16.46 -20.23
CA GLU A 111 -13.52 -15.02 -20.01
C GLU A 111 -12.98 -14.27 -21.22
N ALA A 112 -13.60 -13.12 -21.50
CA ALA A 112 -13.06 -12.15 -22.42
C ALA A 112 -11.76 -11.54 -21.87
N TYR A 113 -10.85 -11.17 -22.77
CA TYR A 113 -9.50 -10.71 -22.41
C TYR A 113 -9.47 -9.53 -21.42
N ASN A 114 -10.24 -8.46 -21.67
CA ASN A 114 -10.25 -7.31 -20.77
C ASN A 114 -10.75 -7.69 -19.36
N THR A 115 -11.72 -8.61 -19.30
CA THR A 115 -12.22 -9.16 -18.04
C THR A 115 -11.16 -10.00 -17.33
N LYS A 116 -10.39 -10.81 -18.06
CA LYS A 116 -9.27 -11.58 -17.52
C LYS A 116 -8.26 -10.70 -16.80
N THR A 117 -7.83 -9.60 -17.43
CA THR A 117 -6.86 -8.67 -16.83
C THR A 117 -7.37 -8.09 -15.53
N ALA A 118 -8.62 -7.62 -15.49
CA ALA A 118 -9.21 -7.04 -14.29
C ALA A 118 -9.40 -8.08 -13.15
N LEU A 119 -9.85 -9.30 -13.48
CA LEU A 119 -10.02 -10.39 -12.52
C LEU A 119 -8.67 -10.86 -11.95
N VAL A 120 -7.65 -11.04 -12.79
CA VAL A 120 -6.30 -11.41 -12.34
C VAL A 120 -5.67 -10.30 -11.50
N ASN A 121 -5.79 -9.03 -11.90
CA ASN A 121 -5.28 -7.92 -11.10
C ASN A 121 -5.91 -7.86 -9.69
N SER A 122 -7.13 -8.39 -9.51
CA SER A 122 -7.79 -8.47 -8.21
C SER A 122 -7.07 -9.38 -7.21
N PHE A 123 -6.18 -10.29 -7.67
CA PHE A 123 -5.37 -11.16 -6.81
C PHE A 123 -4.38 -10.38 -5.93
N LYS A 124 -4.09 -9.11 -6.23
CA LYS A 124 -3.34 -8.20 -5.33
C LYS A 124 -3.96 -8.15 -3.93
N ASN A 125 -5.29 -8.30 -3.84
CA ASN A 125 -5.96 -8.41 -2.55
C ASN A 125 -5.66 -9.79 -1.94
N LYS A 126 -4.85 -9.85 -0.88
CA LYS A 126 -4.47 -11.09 -0.19
C LYS A 126 -3.76 -12.11 -1.11
N LEU A 127 -2.84 -11.65 -1.97
CA LEU A 127 -1.97 -12.51 -2.77
C LEU A 127 -1.20 -13.49 -1.86
N SER A 128 -1.08 -14.74 -2.27
CA SER A 128 -0.45 -15.81 -1.48
C SER A 128 0.25 -16.83 -2.37
N GLN A 129 1.16 -17.62 -1.80
CA GLN A 129 1.88 -18.67 -2.54
C GLN A 129 0.92 -19.71 -3.16
N GLU A 130 -0.25 -19.94 -2.57
CA GLU A 130 -1.26 -20.85 -3.13
C GLU A 130 -1.83 -20.39 -4.48
N ASP A 131 -1.65 -19.12 -4.85
CA ASP A 131 -2.08 -18.57 -6.13
C ASP A 131 -1.09 -18.89 -7.26
N GLU A 132 0.16 -19.22 -6.92
CA GLU A 132 1.23 -19.45 -7.89
C GLU A 132 0.86 -20.48 -8.97
N PRO A 133 0.35 -21.68 -8.67
CA PRO A 133 0.11 -22.68 -9.71
C PRO A 133 -0.85 -22.19 -10.81
N PHE A 134 -1.85 -21.40 -10.43
CA PHE A 134 -2.79 -20.82 -11.38
C PHE A 134 -2.18 -19.67 -12.17
N LEU A 135 -1.47 -18.76 -11.50
CA LEU A 135 -0.80 -17.63 -12.18
C LEU A 135 0.28 -18.12 -13.14
N GLN A 136 1.02 -19.18 -12.77
CA GLN A 136 2.01 -19.84 -13.60
C GLN A 136 1.36 -20.49 -14.85
N GLN A 137 0.22 -21.18 -14.69
CA GLN A 137 -0.55 -21.69 -15.82
C GLN A 137 -0.95 -20.56 -16.78
N ILE A 138 -1.47 -19.45 -16.25
CA ILE A 138 -1.85 -18.28 -17.06
C ILE A 138 -0.62 -17.71 -17.80
N PHE A 139 0.51 -17.60 -17.11
CA PHE A 139 1.75 -17.11 -17.70
C PHE A 139 2.16 -17.97 -18.90
N GLU A 140 2.16 -19.30 -18.75
CA GLU A 140 2.48 -20.25 -19.83
C GLU A 140 1.51 -20.17 -21.02
N GLU A 141 0.20 -20.09 -20.75
CA GLU A 141 -0.83 -19.87 -21.78
C GLU A 141 -0.56 -18.59 -22.59
N ILE A 142 -0.15 -17.50 -21.91
CA ILE A 142 0.18 -16.23 -22.55
C ILE A 142 1.46 -16.36 -23.38
N GLN A 143 2.51 -17.01 -22.87
CA GLN A 143 3.75 -17.22 -23.64
C GLN A 143 3.46 -17.97 -24.94
N ILE A 144 2.61 -19.00 -24.90
CA ILE A 144 2.18 -19.74 -26.09
C ILE A 144 1.35 -18.84 -27.03
N ALA A 145 0.38 -18.08 -26.51
CA ALA A 145 -0.51 -17.26 -27.31
C ALA A 145 0.20 -16.07 -28.01
N ARG A 146 1.19 -15.45 -27.36
CA ARG A 146 1.95 -14.31 -27.91
C ARG A 146 2.79 -14.67 -29.14
N THR A 147 3.13 -15.95 -29.33
CA THR A 147 3.75 -16.42 -30.59
C THR A 147 2.85 -16.17 -31.81
N LYS A 148 1.52 -16.04 -31.59
CA LYS A 148 0.50 -15.89 -32.65
C LYS A 148 -0.12 -14.50 -32.71
N LYS A 149 -0.33 -13.82 -31.57
CA LYS A 149 -0.96 -12.49 -31.46
C LYS A 149 -0.33 -11.65 -30.33
N LYS A 150 0.56 -10.73 -30.67
CA LYS A 150 1.45 -10.04 -29.70
C LYS A 150 0.76 -9.01 -28.79
N ASP A 151 -0.12 -8.17 -29.33
CA ASP A 151 -0.52 -6.95 -28.61
C ASP A 151 -1.68 -7.15 -27.65
N VAL A 152 -2.58 -8.10 -27.94
CA VAL A 152 -3.77 -8.31 -27.11
C VAL A 152 -3.36 -8.64 -25.67
N TYR A 153 -2.35 -9.50 -25.45
CA TYR A 153 -2.00 -10.03 -24.12
C TYR A 153 -1.01 -9.20 -23.30
N ALA A 154 -0.65 -7.98 -23.74
CA ALA A 154 0.41 -7.21 -23.08
C ALA A 154 0.09 -6.84 -21.63
N ASP A 155 -1.11 -6.30 -21.38
CA ASP A 155 -1.52 -5.86 -20.03
C ASP A 155 -1.73 -7.02 -19.06
N LEU A 156 -2.29 -8.14 -19.55
CA LEU A 156 -2.45 -9.35 -18.76
C LEU A 156 -1.08 -9.95 -18.42
N LEU A 157 -0.14 -9.96 -19.36
CA LEU A 157 1.23 -10.42 -19.10
C LEU A 157 1.88 -9.60 -17.99
N LYS A 158 1.85 -8.26 -18.12
CA LYS A 158 2.37 -7.33 -17.10
C LYS A 158 1.75 -7.62 -15.73
N THR A 159 0.44 -7.83 -15.69
CA THR A 159 -0.30 -8.12 -14.45
C THR A 159 0.14 -9.46 -13.83
N VAL A 160 0.22 -10.53 -14.63
CA VAL A 160 0.60 -11.86 -14.14
C VAL A 160 2.05 -11.88 -13.67
N VAL A 161 2.96 -11.22 -14.40
CA VAL A 161 4.37 -11.10 -14.02
C VAL A 161 4.53 -10.30 -12.72
N ASP A 162 3.85 -9.15 -12.57
CA ASP A 162 3.86 -8.38 -11.31
C ASP A 162 3.40 -9.24 -10.12
N LEU A 163 2.36 -10.06 -10.29
CA LEU A 163 1.88 -10.96 -9.25
C LEU A 163 2.86 -12.11 -8.94
N LEU A 164 3.37 -12.80 -9.95
CA LEU A 164 4.33 -13.91 -9.77
C LEU A 164 5.63 -13.42 -9.13
N LEU A 165 6.15 -12.28 -9.58
CA LEU A 165 7.36 -11.66 -9.04
C LEU A 165 7.15 -11.06 -7.62
N SER A 166 5.91 -10.79 -7.22
CA SER A 166 5.58 -10.39 -5.85
C SER A 166 5.54 -11.57 -4.86
N LEU A 167 5.56 -12.81 -5.36
CA LEU A 167 5.62 -14.02 -4.54
C LEU A 167 7.11 -14.43 -4.41
N PRO A 168 7.74 -14.28 -3.23
CA PRO A 168 9.19 -14.44 -3.08
C PRO A 168 9.67 -15.88 -3.33
N ASP A 169 8.78 -16.86 -3.22
CA ASP A 169 9.09 -18.28 -3.42
C ASP A 169 8.56 -18.83 -4.74
N SER A 170 7.96 -17.99 -5.60
CA SER A 170 7.54 -18.45 -6.91
C SER A 170 8.74 -18.87 -7.76
N ALA A 171 8.52 -19.84 -8.66
CA ALA A 171 9.54 -20.30 -9.58
C ALA A 171 10.14 -19.15 -10.40
N LEU A 172 9.29 -18.21 -10.85
CA LEU A 172 9.74 -17.03 -11.59
C LEU A 172 10.61 -16.11 -10.72
N SER A 173 10.20 -15.84 -9.47
CA SER A 173 11.00 -15.01 -8.55
C SER A 173 12.36 -15.64 -8.25
N LYS A 174 12.41 -16.95 -7.96
CA LYS A 174 13.66 -17.67 -7.72
C LYS A 174 14.58 -17.68 -8.94
N GLU A 175 14.01 -17.84 -10.14
CA GLU A 175 14.77 -17.75 -11.37
C GLU A 175 15.39 -16.35 -11.54
N ILE A 176 14.59 -15.29 -11.40
CA ILE A 176 15.06 -13.91 -11.55
C ILE A 176 16.11 -13.56 -10.50
N GLU A 177 15.91 -13.94 -9.24
CA GLU A 177 16.90 -13.75 -8.17
C GLU A 177 18.23 -14.45 -8.54
N GLY A 178 18.17 -15.69 -9.02
CA GLY A 178 19.34 -16.44 -9.47
C GLY A 178 20.04 -15.80 -10.67
N LYS A 179 19.28 -15.24 -11.61
CA LYS A 179 19.84 -14.49 -12.76
C LYS A 179 20.54 -13.22 -12.29
N ILE A 180 19.90 -12.39 -11.48
CA ILE A 180 20.49 -11.14 -10.96
C ILE A 180 21.73 -11.44 -10.11
N LYS A 181 21.70 -12.48 -9.27
CA LYS A 181 22.87 -12.93 -8.51
C LYS A 181 24.08 -13.20 -9.40
N GLY A 182 23.87 -13.72 -10.61
CA GLY A 182 24.95 -13.98 -11.59
C GLY A 182 25.67 -12.73 -12.09
N TYR A 183 25.06 -11.55 -11.98
CA TYR A 183 25.65 -10.27 -12.33
C TYR A 183 26.30 -9.56 -11.14
N VAL A 184 26.15 -10.06 -9.91
CA VAL A 184 26.76 -9.45 -8.74
C VAL A 184 28.16 -10.01 -8.55
N THR A 185 29.16 -9.14 -8.69
CA THR A 185 30.57 -9.53 -8.61
C THR A 185 31.33 -8.65 -7.63
N LEU A 186 32.38 -9.21 -7.03
CA LEU A 186 33.29 -8.50 -6.15
C LEU A 186 34.56 -8.15 -6.94
N LYS A 187 34.66 -6.92 -7.43
CA LYS A 187 35.82 -6.45 -8.21
C LYS A 187 36.89 -5.89 -7.28
N SER A 188 38.16 -6.18 -7.58
CA SER A 188 39.30 -5.58 -6.88
C SER A 188 39.84 -4.40 -7.69
N GLU A 189 39.90 -3.22 -7.08
CA GLU A 189 40.60 -2.09 -7.68
C GLU A 189 42.05 -2.04 -7.22
N LYS A 190 42.98 -1.99 -8.18
CA LYS A 190 44.39 -1.70 -7.89
C LYS A 190 44.58 -0.18 -7.87
N LYS A 191 44.77 0.41 -6.69
CA LYS A 191 45.30 1.79 -6.62
C LYS A 191 46.79 1.80 -7.01
N LEU A 192 47.22 2.88 -7.67
CA LEU A 192 48.63 3.14 -7.97
C LEU A 192 49.48 2.95 -6.70
N LEU A 193 50.61 2.25 -6.84
CA LEU A 193 51.55 1.83 -5.78
C LEU A 193 51.17 0.60 -4.94
N GLY A 194 50.11 -0.16 -5.27
CA GLY A 194 49.97 -1.56 -4.84
C GLY A 194 49.73 -1.81 -3.34
N LEU A 195 49.44 -0.76 -2.56
CA LEU A 195 49.36 -0.87 -1.10
C LEU A 195 47.93 -1.02 -0.54
N VAL A 196 46.89 -0.98 -1.37
CA VAL A 196 45.52 -1.30 -0.93
C VAL A 196 44.73 -1.96 -2.07
N ASN A 197 44.29 -3.20 -1.88
CA ASN A 197 43.26 -3.86 -2.69
C ASN A 197 41.91 -3.62 -2.02
N ASN A 198 41.21 -2.55 -2.40
CA ASN A 198 39.81 -2.40 -2.00
C ASN A 198 38.95 -3.30 -2.89
N LYS A 199 38.12 -4.12 -2.26
CA LYS A 199 37.11 -4.92 -2.94
C LYS A 199 35.79 -4.15 -2.95
N THR A 200 35.17 -4.06 -4.11
CA THR A 200 33.95 -3.30 -4.34
C THR A 200 32.92 -4.22 -4.98
N TRP A 201 31.74 -4.33 -4.36
CA TRP A 201 30.60 -5.01 -4.98
C TRP A 201 30.10 -4.20 -6.17
N VAL A 202 29.90 -4.86 -7.30
CA VAL A 202 29.41 -4.25 -8.53
C VAL A 202 28.28 -5.11 -9.08
N LEU A 203 27.20 -4.47 -9.51
CA LEU A 203 26.24 -5.10 -10.40
C LEU A 203 26.79 -4.99 -11.83
N ASP A 204 27.51 -6.03 -12.26
CA ASP A 204 28.28 -6.08 -13.50
C ASP A 204 27.37 -6.30 -14.71
N LEU A 205 26.53 -5.30 -14.97
CA LEU A 205 25.60 -5.31 -16.09
C LEU A 205 26.35 -5.21 -17.43
N PRO A 206 25.90 -5.91 -18.48
CA PRO A 206 26.54 -5.88 -19.77
C PRO A 206 26.31 -4.53 -20.47
N GLU A 207 27.29 -4.05 -21.26
CA GLU A 207 27.16 -2.80 -22.02
C GLU A 207 26.14 -2.89 -23.17
N LYS A 208 25.82 -4.12 -23.60
CA LYS A 208 24.89 -4.46 -24.69
C LYS A 208 24.06 -5.65 -24.28
N GLU A 209 22.99 -5.93 -25.03
CA GLU A 209 22.15 -7.09 -24.75
C GLU A 209 22.97 -8.40 -24.69
N ASP A 210 22.67 -9.24 -23.71
CA ASP A 210 23.32 -10.53 -23.51
C ASP A 210 22.31 -11.69 -23.48
N GLY A 211 22.69 -12.86 -22.94
CA GLY A 211 21.80 -14.02 -22.85
C GLY A 211 20.55 -13.81 -21.98
N PHE A 212 20.55 -12.85 -21.05
CA PHE A 212 19.43 -12.58 -20.16
C PHE A 212 18.88 -11.16 -20.33
N PHE A 213 19.70 -10.11 -20.21
CA PHE A 213 19.30 -8.73 -20.42
C PHE A 213 19.16 -8.45 -21.93
N ASN A 214 18.01 -8.81 -22.49
CA ASN A 214 17.68 -8.56 -23.88
C ASN A 214 16.17 -8.35 -24.06
N THR A 215 15.79 -7.85 -25.23
CA THR A 215 14.39 -7.56 -25.58
C THR A 215 13.48 -8.81 -25.50
N GLU A 216 14.00 -10.01 -25.77
CA GLU A 216 13.21 -11.26 -25.70
C GLU A 216 12.78 -11.55 -24.26
N ASN A 217 13.72 -11.53 -23.32
CA ASN A 217 13.43 -11.80 -21.91
C ASN A 217 12.70 -10.62 -21.24
N MET A 218 13.21 -9.40 -21.38
CA MET A 218 12.70 -8.25 -20.64
C MET A 218 11.36 -7.77 -21.18
N CYS A 219 11.24 -7.62 -22.50
CA CYS A 219 10.02 -7.06 -23.09
C CYS A 219 9.00 -8.14 -23.43
N LYS A 220 9.41 -9.22 -24.11
CA LYS A 220 8.43 -10.19 -24.63
C LYS A 220 7.98 -11.20 -23.59
N ARG A 221 8.90 -11.69 -22.75
CA ARG A 221 8.62 -12.68 -21.70
C ARG A 221 8.11 -12.02 -20.42
N LEU A 222 8.77 -10.97 -19.92
CA LEU A 222 8.38 -10.30 -18.66
C LEU A 222 7.43 -9.11 -18.86
N GLY A 223 7.26 -8.63 -20.08
CA GLY A 223 6.34 -7.53 -20.37
C GLY A 223 6.86 -6.16 -19.94
N PHE A 224 8.15 -5.99 -19.67
CA PHE A 224 8.72 -4.68 -19.35
C PHE A 224 8.81 -3.78 -20.58
N ASP A 225 8.97 -2.48 -20.33
CA ASP A 225 9.16 -1.52 -21.41
C ASP A 225 10.56 -1.67 -22.02
N GLY A 226 10.66 -1.52 -23.35
CA GLY A 226 11.90 -1.73 -24.07
C GLY A 226 12.86 -0.53 -24.10
N VAL A 227 12.44 0.62 -23.59
CA VAL A 227 13.27 1.82 -23.52
C VAL A 227 13.16 2.40 -22.12
N SER A 228 14.29 2.80 -21.57
CA SER A 228 14.40 3.51 -20.29
C SER A 228 13.55 4.77 -20.32
N ARG A 229 12.66 4.94 -19.34
CA ARG A 229 11.97 6.23 -19.11
C ARG A 229 12.89 7.25 -18.42
N LYS A 230 13.99 6.77 -17.82
CA LYS A 230 15.01 7.55 -17.12
C LYS A 230 16.24 7.74 -18.02
N ILE A 231 16.07 8.13 -19.29
CA ILE A 231 17.13 8.21 -20.33
C ILE A 231 18.35 9.02 -19.87
N SER A 232 18.14 10.03 -19.01
CA SER A 232 19.24 10.87 -18.50
C SER A 232 20.15 10.18 -17.48
N THR A 233 19.69 9.10 -16.83
CA THR A 233 20.41 8.41 -15.74
C THR A 233 20.68 6.94 -16.03
N HIS A 234 19.76 6.26 -16.72
CA HIS A 234 19.81 4.82 -16.99
C HIS A 234 19.83 4.51 -18.48
N THR A 235 20.75 3.63 -18.88
CA THR A 235 20.64 2.80 -20.08
C THR A 235 19.43 1.87 -20.00
N ASP A 236 19.01 1.26 -21.10
CA ASP A 236 17.90 0.31 -21.11
C ASP A 236 18.16 -0.91 -20.19
N ILE A 237 19.41 -1.40 -20.16
CA ILE A 237 19.82 -2.51 -19.31
C ILE A 237 19.82 -2.11 -17.82
N GLU A 238 20.35 -0.92 -17.48
CA GLU A 238 20.26 -0.39 -16.11
C GLU A 238 18.78 -0.21 -15.71
N SER A 239 17.91 0.23 -16.62
CA SER A 239 16.47 0.36 -16.35
C SER A 239 15.76 -0.98 -16.15
N TRP A 240 16.15 -2.03 -16.87
CA TRP A 240 15.64 -3.38 -16.64
C TRP A 240 16.13 -3.96 -15.32
N ALA A 241 17.39 -3.72 -14.96
CA ALA A 241 17.93 -4.10 -13.66
C ALA A 241 17.19 -3.39 -12.52
N ASP A 242 16.98 -2.07 -12.62
CA ASP A 242 16.16 -1.28 -11.68
C ASP A 242 14.75 -1.88 -11.54
N GLU A 243 14.10 -2.26 -12.65
CA GLU A 243 12.78 -2.87 -12.60
C GLU A 243 12.79 -4.25 -11.91
N LEU A 244 13.75 -5.12 -12.20
CA LEU A 244 13.86 -6.44 -11.58
C LEU A 244 14.16 -6.35 -10.07
N ILE A 245 14.99 -5.40 -9.64
CA ILE A 245 15.36 -5.21 -8.23
C ILE A 245 14.13 -4.92 -7.36
N LYS A 246 13.11 -4.23 -7.89
CA LYS A 246 11.83 -3.96 -7.18
C LYS A 246 11.08 -5.23 -6.76
N TYR A 247 11.44 -6.38 -7.33
CA TYR A 247 10.84 -7.68 -7.08
C TYR A 247 11.75 -8.66 -6.35
N ILE A 248 13.00 -8.29 -6.06
CA ILE A 248 13.86 -9.14 -5.23
C ILE A 248 13.54 -8.88 -3.76
N ASN A 249 13.25 -9.94 -3.01
CA ASN A 249 13.05 -9.83 -1.56
C ASN A 249 14.29 -9.18 -0.92
N PRO A 250 14.17 -8.08 -0.16
CA PRO A 250 15.29 -7.40 0.46
C PRO A 250 16.25 -8.33 1.22
N GLN A 251 15.72 -9.35 1.91
CA GLN A 251 16.53 -10.31 2.66
C GLN A 251 17.44 -11.17 1.77
N SER A 252 17.06 -11.42 0.51
CA SER A 252 17.89 -12.19 -0.43
C SER A 252 19.23 -11.51 -0.70
N TRP A 253 19.29 -10.17 -0.62
CA TRP A 253 20.53 -9.41 -0.83
C TRP A 253 21.63 -9.74 0.19
N LYS A 254 21.27 -10.12 1.42
CA LYS A 254 22.24 -10.56 2.44
C LYS A 254 23.01 -11.79 1.97
N GLN A 255 22.33 -12.72 1.29
CA GLN A 255 22.95 -13.92 0.75
C GLN A 255 23.66 -13.66 -0.58
N ILE A 256 23.09 -12.80 -1.44
CA ILE A 256 23.70 -12.42 -2.73
C ILE A 256 25.03 -11.69 -2.51
N LEU A 257 25.06 -10.72 -1.60
CA LEU A 257 26.21 -9.88 -1.28
C LEU A 257 27.07 -10.45 -0.13
N GLN A 258 26.60 -11.48 0.58
CA GLN A 258 27.30 -12.08 1.73
C GLN A 258 27.63 -11.07 2.83
N VAL A 259 26.70 -10.17 3.12
CA VAL A 259 26.83 -9.09 4.11
C VAL A 259 25.56 -8.97 4.96
N ASN A 260 25.64 -8.18 6.04
CA ASN A 260 24.48 -7.89 6.88
C ASN A 260 23.58 -6.81 6.23
N THR A 261 22.41 -6.56 6.83
CA THR A 261 21.40 -5.64 6.32
C THR A 261 21.92 -4.19 6.17
N GLU A 262 22.67 -3.70 7.16
CA GLU A 262 23.26 -2.35 7.14
C GLU A 262 24.22 -2.17 5.95
N GLU A 263 25.08 -3.15 5.70
CA GLU A 263 26.02 -3.10 4.59
C GLU A 263 25.33 -3.27 3.24
N VAL A 264 24.24 -4.05 3.14
CA VAL A 264 23.39 -4.06 1.93
C VAL A 264 22.88 -2.65 1.63
N ILE A 265 22.30 -1.98 2.63
CA ILE A 265 21.76 -0.62 2.46
C ILE A 265 22.87 0.33 2.00
N LYS A 266 24.02 0.32 2.69
CA LYS A 266 25.18 1.13 2.32
C LYS A 266 25.66 0.85 0.90
N ILE A 267 25.62 -0.41 0.47
CA ILE A 267 25.98 -0.78 -0.91
C ILE A 267 25.03 -0.12 -1.91
N PHE A 268 23.72 -0.20 -1.68
CA PHE A 268 22.73 0.40 -2.57
C PHE A 268 22.71 1.93 -2.57
N LEU A 269 23.13 2.56 -1.48
CA LEU A 269 23.19 4.02 -1.36
C LEU A 269 24.47 4.61 -1.95
N ASP A 270 25.63 4.12 -1.53
CA ASP A 270 26.89 4.87 -1.69
C ASP A 270 28.01 4.09 -2.40
N ASN A 271 27.80 2.82 -2.75
CA ASN A 271 28.87 2.03 -3.35
C ASN A 271 29.16 2.48 -4.80
N PRO A 272 30.44 2.67 -5.19
CA PRO A 272 30.83 3.02 -6.56
C PRO A 272 30.29 2.08 -7.65
N GLY A 273 30.07 0.80 -7.33
CA GLY A 273 29.49 -0.20 -8.23
C GLY A 273 27.96 -0.15 -8.37
N PHE A 274 27.30 0.72 -7.62
CA PHE A 274 25.84 0.92 -7.59
C PHE A 274 25.47 2.41 -7.78
N THR A 275 26.46 3.27 -7.99
CA THR A 275 26.32 4.72 -8.14
C THR A 275 26.90 5.20 -9.46
N LYS A 276 26.51 6.40 -9.89
CA LYS A 276 26.98 7.02 -11.13
C LYS A 276 27.19 8.51 -10.91
N GLU A 277 28.25 9.05 -11.49
CA GLU A 277 28.49 10.49 -11.50
C GLU A 277 27.63 11.17 -12.57
N GLN A 278 26.79 12.13 -12.16
CA GLN A 278 25.97 12.92 -13.06
C GLN A 278 26.05 14.40 -12.68
N LYS A 279 26.49 15.27 -13.60
CA LYS A 279 26.56 16.74 -13.38
C LYS A 279 27.21 17.17 -12.05
N LYS A 280 28.28 16.48 -11.62
CA LYS A 280 29.01 16.67 -10.34
C LYS A 280 28.26 16.23 -9.08
N THR A 281 27.21 15.41 -9.23
CA THR A 281 26.52 14.75 -8.13
C THR A 281 26.54 13.25 -8.34
N THR A 282 26.83 12.50 -7.30
CA THR A 282 26.73 11.04 -7.29
C THR A 282 25.26 10.65 -7.12
N ILE A 283 24.74 9.83 -8.03
CA ILE A 283 23.38 9.28 -7.94
C ILE A 283 23.45 7.78 -7.64
N SER A 284 22.62 7.31 -6.70
CA SER A 284 22.43 5.88 -6.43
C SER A 284 21.45 5.30 -7.43
N LEU A 285 21.92 4.40 -8.31
CA LEU A 285 21.11 3.91 -9.43
C LEU A 285 19.89 3.09 -8.95
N PHE A 286 20.11 2.22 -7.96
CA PHE A 286 19.13 1.19 -7.58
C PHE A 286 18.50 1.40 -6.19
N SER A 287 18.78 2.53 -5.53
CA SER A 287 18.29 2.76 -4.17
C SER A 287 16.77 2.88 -4.09
N GLU A 288 16.13 3.55 -5.07
CA GLU A 288 14.67 3.64 -5.18
C GLU A 288 14.04 2.26 -5.43
N ALA A 289 14.67 1.42 -6.27
CA ALA A 289 14.20 0.06 -6.51
C ALA A 289 14.25 -0.80 -5.24
N LEU A 290 15.30 -0.66 -4.42
CA LEU A 290 15.38 -1.32 -3.11
C LEU A 290 14.24 -0.85 -2.19
N GLU A 291 13.95 0.45 -2.11
CA GLU A 291 12.85 0.97 -1.29
C GLU A 291 11.49 0.41 -1.73
N LEU A 292 11.23 0.36 -3.03
CA LEU A 292 10.00 -0.23 -3.58
C LEU A 292 9.91 -1.73 -3.27
N ALA A 293 11.03 -2.47 -3.29
CA ALA A 293 11.06 -3.86 -2.86
C ALA A 293 10.73 -3.98 -1.37
N VAL A 294 11.30 -3.13 -0.51
CA VAL A 294 11.01 -3.12 0.94
C VAL A 294 9.52 -2.85 1.20
N CYS A 295 8.90 -1.91 0.48
CA CYS A 295 7.46 -1.69 0.51
C CYS A 295 6.67 -2.95 0.09
N ARG A 296 7.05 -3.56 -1.03
CA ARG A 296 6.36 -4.72 -1.62
C ARG A 296 6.36 -5.93 -0.68
N PHE A 297 7.53 -6.23 -0.11
CA PHE A 297 7.71 -7.38 0.80
C PHE A 297 7.46 -7.03 2.27
N LYS A 298 7.13 -5.77 2.57
CA LYS A 298 6.84 -5.26 3.92
C LYS A 298 7.97 -5.59 4.90
N ASP A 299 9.22 -5.43 4.45
CA ASP A 299 10.39 -5.79 5.24
C ASP A 299 10.66 -4.72 6.32
N TYR A 300 10.39 -5.09 7.58
CA TYR A 300 10.51 -4.19 8.72
C TYR A 300 11.96 -3.77 9.01
N GLU A 301 12.90 -4.71 8.90
CA GLU A 301 14.30 -4.50 9.27
C GLU A 301 14.93 -3.46 8.32
N PHE A 302 14.75 -3.66 7.02
CA PHE A 302 15.20 -2.72 6.01
C PHE A 302 14.49 -1.37 6.13
N ALA A 303 13.17 -1.35 6.33
CA ALA A 303 12.43 -0.10 6.46
C ALA A 303 12.96 0.76 7.62
N LYS A 304 13.32 0.13 8.73
CA LYS A 304 13.90 0.81 9.91
C LYS A 304 15.28 1.36 9.63
N LEU A 305 16.19 0.53 9.13
CA LEU A 305 17.58 0.92 8.88
C LEU A 305 17.71 1.97 7.77
N LEU A 306 16.87 1.88 6.71
CA LEU A 306 16.80 2.90 5.68
C LEU A 306 16.35 4.24 6.27
N ASN A 307 15.29 4.26 7.08
CA ASN A 307 14.81 5.48 7.75
C ASN A 307 15.75 6.03 8.86
N GLN A 308 16.77 5.28 9.27
CA GLN A 308 17.87 5.79 10.12
C GLN A 308 18.99 6.45 9.31
N THR A 309 19.03 6.18 8.00
CA THR A 309 20.07 6.68 7.10
C THR A 309 19.54 7.86 6.28
N ARG A 310 18.29 7.76 5.81
CA ARG A 310 17.55 8.81 5.11
C ARG A 310 16.06 8.63 5.34
N PHE A 311 15.33 9.72 5.55
CA PHE A 311 13.89 9.64 5.72
C PHE A 311 13.18 9.22 4.41
N VAL A 312 12.39 8.15 4.46
CA VAL A 312 11.63 7.60 3.33
C VAL A 312 10.17 7.40 3.77
N PRO A 313 9.23 8.31 3.39
CA PRO A 313 7.86 8.31 3.91
C PRO A 313 7.11 6.97 3.77
N ASP A 314 7.21 6.33 2.60
CA ASP A 314 6.52 5.06 2.33
C ASP A 314 7.04 3.93 3.23
N LEU A 315 8.34 3.89 3.50
CA LEU A 315 8.95 2.92 4.42
C LEU A 315 8.67 3.25 5.87
N PHE A 316 8.59 4.53 6.21
CA PHE A 316 8.27 4.98 7.56
C PHE A 316 6.90 4.43 8.00
N SER A 317 5.95 4.34 7.06
CA SER A 317 4.62 3.77 7.30
C SER A 317 4.62 2.29 7.74
N LEU A 318 5.73 1.56 7.58
CA LEU A 318 5.90 0.18 8.03
C LEU A 318 6.37 0.05 9.49
N LEU A 319 6.94 1.11 10.07
CA LEU A 319 7.59 1.08 11.39
C LEU A 319 6.60 0.98 12.55
N ASN A 320 6.97 0.39 13.68
CA ASN A 320 6.09 0.42 14.86
C ASN A 320 6.10 1.81 15.53
N GLN A 321 5.19 2.03 16.48
CA GLN A 321 5.05 3.34 17.14
C GLN A 321 6.34 3.79 17.83
N ASP A 322 7.06 2.87 18.49
CA ASP A 322 8.29 3.17 19.21
C ASP A 322 9.43 3.61 18.27
N ASP A 323 9.61 2.90 17.16
CA ASP A 323 10.64 3.22 16.17
C ASP A 323 10.29 4.50 15.40
N MET A 324 9.01 4.76 15.12
CA MET A 324 8.57 6.06 14.58
C MET A 324 8.92 7.22 15.53
N MET A 325 8.72 7.05 16.84
CA MET A 325 9.08 8.09 17.83
C MET A 325 10.60 8.29 17.98
N ARG A 326 11.39 7.22 17.85
CA ARG A 326 12.86 7.30 17.92
C ARG A 326 13.44 8.09 16.74
N LEU A 327 12.81 8.03 15.58
CA LEU A 327 13.26 8.70 14.35
C LEU A 327 12.66 10.11 14.17
N LYS A 328 12.07 10.68 15.23
CA LYS A 328 11.36 11.97 15.20
C LYS A 328 12.14 13.16 14.64
N GLU A 329 13.46 13.17 14.77
CA GLU A 329 14.32 14.28 14.32
C GLU A 329 14.55 14.26 12.81
N GLU A 330 14.35 13.11 12.16
CA GLU A 330 14.52 12.92 10.72
C GLU A 330 13.23 13.11 9.93
N ILE A 331 12.10 13.35 10.62
CA ILE A 331 10.79 13.45 9.98
C ILE A 331 10.62 14.81 9.30
N ASP A 332 10.67 14.81 7.98
CA ASP A 332 10.23 15.92 7.12
C ASP A 332 9.01 15.51 6.30
N ILE A 333 7.84 15.50 6.95
CA ILE A 333 6.56 15.09 6.34
C ILE A 333 5.71 16.33 6.05
N ASN A 334 5.26 16.45 4.81
CA ASN A 334 4.24 17.43 4.46
C ASN A 334 2.92 17.09 5.16
N ILE A 335 2.22 18.10 5.70
CA ILE A 335 0.92 17.91 6.35
C ILE A 335 -0.11 17.15 5.47
N ARG A 336 0.05 17.17 4.13
CA ARG A 336 -0.77 16.42 3.18
C ARG A 336 -0.62 14.90 3.30
N ASP A 337 0.56 14.43 3.65
CA ASP A 337 0.90 13.01 3.71
C ASP A 337 0.78 12.46 5.14
N PHE A 338 0.46 13.33 6.10
CA PHE A 338 0.44 13.02 7.54
C PHE A 338 -0.52 11.87 7.88
N SER A 339 -1.76 11.91 7.37
CA SER A 339 -2.70 10.79 7.56
C SER A 339 -2.19 9.49 6.94
N GLN A 340 -1.65 9.57 5.72
CA GLN A 340 -1.12 8.40 5.01
C GLN A 340 0.06 7.77 5.73
N VAL A 341 0.85 8.53 6.49
CA VAL A 341 2.01 8.00 7.21
C VAL A 341 1.64 7.49 8.59
N PHE A 342 0.86 8.24 9.38
CA PHE A 342 0.64 7.92 10.79
C PHE A 342 -0.64 7.12 11.05
N LEU A 343 -1.71 7.32 10.28
CA LEU A 343 -3.03 6.73 10.53
C LEU A 343 -3.19 5.37 9.83
N GLN A 344 -2.28 4.44 10.13
CA GLN A 344 -2.30 3.09 9.56
C GLN A 344 -3.35 2.22 10.23
N GLU A 345 -4.26 1.60 9.44
CA GLU A 345 -5.30 0.69 9.96
C GLU A 345 -4.75 -0.50 10.78
N ARG A 346 -3.47 -0.85 10.61
CA ARG A 346 -2.80 -1.88 11.44
C ARG A 346 -2.69 -1.49 12.90
N PHE A 347 -2.67 -0.19 13.20
CA PHE A 347 -2.71 0.32 14.55
C PHE A 347 -4.17 0.37 15.01
N LYS A 348 -4.57 -0.51 15.94
CA LYS A 348 -5.92 -0.45 16.53
C LYS A 348 -6.10 0.78 17.42
N THR A 349 -5.08 1.09 18.23
CA THR A 349 -5.04 2.26 19.11
C THR A 349 -3.58 2.64 19.33
N PHE A 350 -3.30 3.93 19.42
CA PHE A 350 -1.98 4.49 19.73
C PHE A 350 -1.70 4.40 21.23
N SER A 351 -0.43 4.23 21.59
CA SER A 351 0.01 4.49 22.96
C SER A 351 -0.21 5.96 23.32
N LEU A 352 -0.25 6.27 24.62
CA LEU A 352 -0.36 7.65 25.08
C LEU A 352 0.83 8.49 24.56
N ASP A 353 2.04 7.98 24.72
CA ASP A 353 3.28 8.63 24.26
C ASP A 353 3.25 8.89 22.75
N PHE A 354 2.80 7.91 21.94
CA PHE A 354 2.72 8.07 20.50
C PHE A 354 1.64 9.06 20.08
N THR A 355 0.51 9.08 20.81
CA THR A 355 -0.54 10.07 20.61
C THR A 355 -0.02 11.48 20.88
N GLN A 356 0.65 11.70 22.01
CA GLN A 356 1.26 12.98 22.36
C GLN A 356 2.30 13.39 21.32
N PHE A 357 3.13 12.44 20.86
CA PHE A 357 4.12 12.66 19.82
C PHE A 357 3.50 13.15 18.50
N ILE A 358 2.54 12.41 17.94
CA ILE A 358 1.87 12.77 16.68
C ILE A 358 1.19 14.13 16.81
N MET A 359 0.46 14.34 17.90
CA MET A 359 -0.32 15.56 18.08
C MET A 359 0.58 16.79 18.30
N LYS A 360 1.74 16.63 18.97
CA LYS A 360 2.74 17.69 19.09
C LYS A 360 3.37 18.02 17.74
N TYR A 361 3.71 17.00 16.94
CA TYR A 361 4.27 17.21 15.61
C TYR A 361 3.25 17.87 14.67
N PHE A 362 2.01 17.41 14.68
CA PHE A 362 0.90 18.02 13.95
C PHE A 362 0.72 19.50 14.31
N HIS A 363 0.69 19.83 15.61
CA HIS A 363 0.61 21.22 16.09
C HIS A 363 1.77 22.07 15.54
N LYS A 364 3.02 21.57 15.63
CA LYS A 364 4.21 22.28 15.10
C LYS A 364 4.06 22.59 13.61
N GLN A 365 3.63 21.62 12.80
CA GLN A 365 3.45 21.81 11.35
C GLN A 365 2.35 22.82 11.01
N THR A 366 1.27 22.86 11.79
CA THR A 366 0.14 23.77 11.56
C THR A 366 0.41 25.21 12.01
N THR A 367 1.28 25.41 13.02
CA THR A 367 1.56 26.73 13.61
C THR A 367 2.77 27.44 12.98
N VAL A 368 3.87 26.72 12.71
CA VAL A 368 5.10 27.29 12.13
C VAL A 368 4.89 27.76 10.69
N ASN A 369 4.09 27.03 9.90
CA ASN A 369 3.91 27.30 8.48
C ASN A 369 2.72 28.23 8.17
N HIS A 370 2.09 28.86 9.18
CA HIS A 370 0.94 29.78 9.02
C HIS A 370 -0.25 29.23 8.21
N PHE A 371 -0.35 27.91 8.08
CA PHE A 371 -1.37 27.24 7.28
C PHE A 371 -2.48 26.70 8.19
N PHE A 372 -3.35 27.58 8.68
CA PHE A 372 -4.66 27.16 9.19
C PHE A 372 -5.58 26.82 7.99
N TYR A 373 -5.32 25.70 7.32
CA TYR A 373 -6.32 25.11 6.42
C TYR A 373 -7.32 24.35 7.27
N GLU A 374 -8.38 25.03 7.71
CA GLU A 374 -9.45 24.52 8.58
C GLU A 374 -9.95 23.13 8.15
N HIS A 375 -10.13 22.91 6.84
CA HIS A 375 -10.59 21.62 6.30
C HIS A 375 -9.60 20.47 6.52
N ARG A 376 -8.29 20.68 6.28
CA ARG A 376 -7.29 19.61 6.41
C ARG A 376 -7.03 19.22 7.87
N ILE A 377 -7.13 20.20 8.76
CA ILE A 377 -7.06 19.95 10.19
C ILE A 377 -8.24 19.08 10.62
N THR A 378 -9.44 19.47 10.20
CA THR A 378 -10.68 18.73 10.49
C THR A 378 -10.62 17.30 9.94
N ASP A 379 -10.12 17.12 8.72
CA ASP A 379 -9.96 15.78 8.10
C ASP A 379 -9.02 14.88 8.88
N PHE A 380 -7.86 15.40 9.31
CA PHE A 380 -6.90 14.63 10.10
C PHE A 380 -7.50 14.24 11.44
N ILE A 381 -8.05 15.19 12.20
CA ILE A 381 -8.66 14.91 13.52
C ILE A 381 -9.82 13.92 13.39
N SER A 382 -10.64 14.06 12.34
CA SER A 382 -11.75 13.17 12.01
C SER A 382 -11.30 11.71 11.80
N GLN A 383 -10.11 11.49 11.22
CA GLN A 383 -9.54 10.16 11.03
C GLN A 383 -8.83 9.67 12.31
N ALA A 384 -7.98 10.52 12.88
CA ALA A 384 -7.12 10.22 14.01
C ALA A 384 -7.89 9.79 15.25
N ILE A 385 -9.15 10.25 15.43
CA ILE A 385 -9.95 9.90 16.60
C ILE A 385 -10.14 8.40 16.80
N THR A 386 -10.13 7.59 15.74
CA THR A 386 -10.23 6.13 15.85
C THR A 386 -8.96 5.47 16.37
N PHE A 387 -7.84 6.20 16.37
CA PHE A 387 -6.52 5.70 16.77
C PHE A 387 -6.04 6.28 18.11
N ILE A 388 -6.30 7.56 18.37
CA ILE A 388 -5.77 8.31 19.52
C ILE A 388 -6.08 7.62 20.85
N HIS A 389 -5.10 7.62 21.78
CA HIS A 389 -5.30 7.10 23.13
C HIS A 389 -6.40 7.86 23.89
N PRO A 390 -7.33 7.17 24.58
CA PRO A 390 -8.45 7.82 25.29
C PRO A 390 -8.02 8.87 26.33
N ASP A 391 -6.94 8.62 27.07
CA ASP A 391 -6.50 9.56 28.12
C ASP A 391 -5.99 10.90 27.57
N PHE A 392 -5.49 10.93 26.33
CA PHE A 392 -4.99 12.14 25.70
C PHE A 392 -6.10 13.18 25.48
N VAL A 393 -7.36 12.77 25.44
CA VAL A 393 -8.52 13.66 25.24
C VAL A 393 -8.63 14.71 26.34
N LYS A 394 -8.10 14.43 27.54
CA LYS A 394 -8.03 15.40 28.64
C LYS A 394 -6.90 16.42 28.41
N GLU A 395 -5.83 15.99 27.75
CA GLU A 395 -4.63 16.80 27.50
C GLU A 395 -4.75 17.71 26.28
N VAL A 396 -5.57 17.34 25.29
CA VAL A 396 -5.66 18.05 24.01
C VAL A 396 -6.00 19.54 24.16
N ALA A 397 -6.80 19.92 25.17
CA ALA A 397 -7.15 21.32 25.43
C ALA A 397 -5.95 22.18 25.88
N TYR A 398 -4.92 21.54 26.42
CA TYR A 398 -3.72 22.20 26.96
C TYR A 398 -2.53 22.15 25.99
N MET A 399 -2.69 21.50 24.83
CA MET A 399 -1.58 21.18 23.91
C MET A 399 -0.89 22.33 23.17
N PRO A 400 -1.40 23.57 23.03
CA PRO A 400 -0.53 24.67 22.63
C PRO A 400 0.34 25.09 23.84
N TYR A 401 1.17 24.16 24.35
CA TYR A 401 1.99 24.27 25.56
C TYR A 401 2.91 25.49 25.53
N GLU A 402 3.35 25.90 24.34
CA GLU A 402 4.36 26.93 24.12
C GLU A 402 3.79 28.21 23.49
N SER A 403 2.49 28.23 23.11
CA SER A 403 1.90 29.43 22.50
C SER A 403 1.65 30.51 23.56
N GLN A 404 2.20 31.69 23.33
CA GLN A 404 1.94 32.88 24.14
C GLN A 404 0.77 33.72 23.61
N LYS A 405 0.18 33.37 22.45
CA LYS A 405 -0.88 34.17 21.82
C LYS A 405 -2.27 33.59 22.11
N ASP A 406 -3.14 34.40 22.69
CA ASP A 406 -4.47 33.95 23.09
C ASP A 406 -5.36 33.51 21.91
N TRP A 407 -5.22 34.15 20.75
CA TRP A 407 -5.98 33.77 19.56
C TRP A 407 -5.59 32.37 19.04
N GLU A 408 -4.33 31.94 19.17
CA GLU A 408 -3.88 30.61 18.77
C GLU A 408 -4.50 29.54 19.68
N LYS A 409 -4.52 29.80 21.00
CA LYS A 409 -5.18 28.93 21.98
C LYS A 409 -6.68 28.81 21.71
N GLN A 410 -7.34 29.93 21.40
CA GLN A 410 -8.77 29.94 21.07
C GLN A 410 -9.06 29.15 19.80
N GLN A 411 -8.27 29.33 18.74
CA GLN A 411 -8.42 28.58 17.49
C GLN A 411 -8.18 27.07 17.69
N TRP A 412 -7.16 26.70 18.47
CA TRP A 412 -6.91 25.31 18.83
C TRP A 412 -8.09 24.70 19.60
N GLN A 413 -8.61 25.43 20.57
CA GLN A 413 -9.74 24.98 21.37
C GLN A 413 -10.99 24.77 20.50
N GLN A 414 -11.29 25.71 19.61
CA GLN A 414 -12.47 25.69 18.75
C GLN A 414 -12.39 24.60 17.66
N ASN A 415 -11.25 24.49 16.99
CA ASN A 415 -11.14 23.70 15.77
C ASN A 415 -10.59 22.28 16.00
N ILE A 416 -9.92 22.04 17.14
CA ILE A 416 -9.26 20.77 17.42
C ILE A 416 -9.76 20.16 18.73
N ALA A 417 -9.55 20.84 19.86
CA ALA A 417 -9.80 20.23 21.17
C ALA A 417 -11.29 19.90 21.39
N ALA A 418 -12.19 20.86 21.20
CA ALA A 418 -13.62 20.64 21.43
C ALA A 418 -14.24 19.59 20.47
N PRO A 419 -13.98 19.63 19.13
CA PRO A 419 -14.44 18.58 18.23
C PRO A 419 -13.89 17.20 18.61
N MET A 420 -12.61 17.12 18.96
CA MET A 420 -11.96 15.86 19.33
C MET A 420 -12.52 15.28 20.63
N GLN A 421 -12.77 16.09 21.65
CA GLN A 421 -13.42 15.67 22.90
C GLN A 421 -14.81 15.10 22.67
N LYS A 422 -15.60 15.76 21.82
CA LYS A 422 -16.92 15.27 21.43
C LYS A 422 -16.86 13.93 20.70
N MET A 423 -15.98 13.83 19.71
CA MET A 423 -15.80 12.60 18.94
C MET A 423 -15.25 11.45 19.80
N ALA A 424 -14.41 11.75 20.79
CA ALA A 424 -13.91 10.78 21.77
C ALA A 424 -15.04 10.22 22.65
N ALA A 425 -15.95 11.07 23.12
CA ALA A 425 -17.11 10.62 23.89
C ALA A 425 -17.99 9.67 23.07
N ILE A 426 -18.23 9.99 21.79
CA ILE A 426 -18.97 9.11 20.86
C ILE A 426 -18.21 7.79 20.67
N ARG A 427 -16.89 7.83 20.43
CA ARG A 427 -16.05 6.63 20.30
C ARG A 427 -16.16 5.74 21.53
N GLN A 428 -16.11 6.31 22.73
CA GLN A 428 -16.20 5.56 23.98
C GLN A 428 -17.55 4.85 24.12
N GLU A 429 -18.66 5.48 23.72
CA GLU A 429 -19.97 4.83 23.69
C GLU A 429 -20.03 3.69 22.66
N ILE A 430 -19.41 3.87 21.49
CA ILE A 430 -19.32 2.81 20.47
C ILE A 430 -18.48 1.63 20.97
N GLU A 431 -17.37 1.88 21.67
CA GLU A 431 -16.48 0.83 22.17
C GLU A 431 -17.10 -0.03 23.28
N LYS A 432 -18.10 0.53 24.01
CA LYS A 432 -18.91 -0.20 25.01
C LYS A 432 -19.93 -1.16 24.38
N LEU A 433 -20.21 -1.03 23.08
CA LEU A 433 -20.90 -2.06 22.31
C LEU A 433 -19.92 -3.22 22.18
#